data_AF-A0A0M0K049-F1
#
_entry.id   AF-A0A0M0K049-F1
#
_cell.length_a   1.000
_cell.length_b   1.000
_cell.length_c   1.000
_cell.angle_alpha   90.00
_cell.angle_beta   90.00
_cell.angle_gamma   90.00
#
_symmetry.space_group_name_H-M   'P 1'
#
loop_
_entity.id
_entity.type
_entity.pdbx_description
1 polymer ?
#
loop_
_entity_poly.entity_id
_entity_poly.type
_entity_poly.pdbx_seq_one_letter_code
_entity_poly.pdbx_strand_id
1 'polypeptide(L)'
;MPRVVNPVTVVELPGKVAINELFGGASCAPCGSALGPDISLAHVKAKAGFAEDWQAPAFDEYVLVLKGSVTIEHAHGPPAVVAAGCGVYLAKGERVRWVFKEDAEYVPICLPAFSPANVFREEPGHPPPVHDSHTHIYHLVQKPLWEACKAKGETYYPPTYEVDGFTHATADPSFLIGVANHFYKTTQPEWICLGMTRASLAAAQITLKFEDPSPVGTTQALNQEQSGGQRFPHIYGGIPPTGGVVFEERPVASPTLSSGSLYMATHLRKH
;
A
#
# COMPACT_ATOMS: atom_id res chain seq x y z
N MET A 1 8.73 -27.24 -22.11
CA MET A 1 7.62 -27.23 -23.10
C MET A 1 6.63 -26.13 -22.69
N PRO A 2 6.10 -25.31 -23.61
CA PRO A 2 5.08 -24.31 -23.27
C PRO A 2 3.76 -25.00 -22.89
N ARG A 3 3.01 -24.42 -21.94
CA ARG A 3 1.68 -24.89 -21.52
C ARG A 3 0.62 -23.90 -22.02
N VAL A 4 -0.33 -24.37 -22.82
CA VAL A 4 -1.52 -23.62 -23.22
C VAL A 4 -2.65 -23.93 -22.24
N VAL A 5 -3.39 -22.91 -21.81
CA VAL A 5 -4.53 -23.02 -20.90
C VAL A 5 -5.79 -22.49 -21.57
N ASN A 6 -6.91 -23.14 -21.32
CA ASN A 6 -8.23 -22.64 -21.71
C ASN A 6 -8.84 -21.88 -20.52
N PRO A 7 -9.64 -20.82 -20.77
CA PRO A 7 -10.30 -20.09 -19.70
C PRO A 7 -11.30 -20.98 -18.94
N VAL A 8 -11.38 -20.79 -17.63
CA VAL A 8 -12.38 -21.39 -16.73
C VAL A 8 -13.25 -20.29 -16.16
N THR A 9 -14.57 -20.34 -16.36
CA THR A 9 -15.49 -19.38 -15.75
C THR A 9 -15.60 -19.66 -14.25
N VAL A 10 -15.13 -18.72 -13.42
CA VAL A 10 -15.09 -18.85 -11.95
C VAL A 10 -16.18 -18.04 -11.26
N VAL A 11 -16.68 -16.99 -11.93
CA VAL A 11 -17.82 -16.19 -11.48
C VAL A 11 -18.68 -15.88 -12.70
N GLU A 12 -19.98 -16.11 -12.58
CA GLU A 12 -20.98 -15.67 -13.55
C GLU A 12 -22.21 -15.13 -12.82
N LEU A 13 -22.42 -13.82 -12.94
CA LEU A 13 -23.62 -13.14 -12.49
C LEU A 13 -24.37 -12.65 -13.74
N PRO A 14 -25.48 -13.30 -14.12
CA PRO A 14 -26.19 -12.99 -15.35
C PRO A 14 -26.54 -11.50 -15.47
N GLY A 15 -26.19 -10.90 -16.61
CA GLY A 15 -26.41 -9.48 -16.89
C GLY A 15 -25.55 -8.51 -16.06
N LYS A 16 -24.57 -9.00 -15.28
CA LYS A 16 -23.72 -8.19 -14.41
C LYS A 16 -22.24 -8.36 -14.71
N VAL A 17 -21.68 -9.53 -14.45
CA VAL A 17 -20.24 -9.79 -14.60
C VAL A 17 -19.96 -11.26 -14.87
N ALA A 18 -18.97 -11.53 -15.71
CA ALA A 18 -18.39 -12.86 -15.91
C ALA A 18 -16.87 -12.79 -15.79
N ILE A 19 -16.29 -13.66 -14.96
CA ILE A 19 -14.84 -13.76 -14.73
C ILE A 19 -14.38 -15.09 -15.31
N ASN A 20 -13.53 -15.02 -16.34
CA ASN A 20 -12.93 -16.19 -16.98
C ASN A 20 -11.44 -16.25 -16.59
N GLU A 21 -11.09 -17.12 -15.65
CA GLU A 21 -9.72 -17.30 -15.19
C GLU A 21 -8.90 -18.06 -16.22
N LEU A 22 -7.73 -17.52 -16.58
CA LEU A 22 -6.74 -18.14 -17.46
C LEU A 22 -5.63 -18.81 -16.66
N PHE A 23 -5.14 -18.13 -15.62
CA PHE A 23 -4.18 -18.68 -14.67
C PHE A 23 -4.66 -18.37 -13.24
N GLY A 24 -4.53 -19.32 -12.32
CA GLY A 24 -4.92 -19.17 -10.94
C GLY A 24 -5.42 -20.48 -10.31
N GLY A 25 -6.15 -20.33 -9.21
CA GLY A 25 -6.58 -21.45 -8.36
C GLY A 25 -7.48 -22.45 -9.07
N ALA A 26 -8.37 -21.99 -9.94
CA ALA A 26 -9.37 -22.84 -10.59
C ALA A 26 -8.88 -23.42 -11.93
N SER A 27 -8.00 -22.72 -12.62
CA SER A 27 -7.55 -23.04 -13.98
C SER A 27 -6.28 -23.90 -14.02
N CYS A 28 -5.29 -23.65 -13.15
CA CYS A 28 -3.99 -24.29 -13.29
C CYS A 28 -3.28 -24.76 -12.01
N ALA A 29 -3.90 -24.71 -10.83
CA ALA A 29 -3.24 -25.01 -9.55
C ALA A 29 -2.56 -26.42 -9.50
N PRO A 30 -1.21 -26.50 -9.25
CA PRO A 30 -0.28 -25.38 -9.12
C PRO A 30 0.11 -24.79 -10.47
N CYS A 31 -0.04 -23.47 -10.61
CA CYS A 31 0.30 -22.75 -11.82
C CYS A 31 1.83 -22.57 -11.93
N GLY A 32 2.55 -23.61 -12.34
CA GLY A 32 3.98 -23.56 -12.73
C GLY A 32 4.98 -23.13 -11.64
N SER A 33 4.53 -22.60 -10.51
CA SER A 33 5.32 -22.25 -9.32
C SER A 33 5.33 -23.43 -8.34
N ALA A 34 6.50 -23.67 -7.75
CA ALA A 34 6.68 -24.67 -6.70
C ALA A 34 5.97 -24.28 -5.37
N LEU A 35 5.50 -23.03 -5.25
CA LEU A 35 4.85 -22.47 -4.06
C LEU A 35 3.31 -22.41 -4.17
N GLY A 36 2.73 -22.79 -5.33
CA GLY A 36 1.28 -22.69 -5.61
C GLY A 36 0.97 -21.64 -6.68
N PRO A 37 -0.30 -21.36 -7.02
CA PRO A 37 -0.62 -20.23 -7.89
C PRO A 37 -0.32 -18.92 -7.15
N ASP A 38 0.88 -18.36 -7.34
CA ASP A 38 1.24 -17.03 -6.83
C ASP A 38 0.59 -15.90 -7.63
N ILE A 39 -0.05 -16.24 -8.76
CA ILE A 39 -0.67 -15.31 -9.70
C ILE A 39 -2.07 -15.77 -10.10
N SER A 40 -3.00 -14.82 -10.17
CA SER A 40 -4.25 -14.98 -10.91
C SER A 40 -4.24 -14.05 -12.11
N LEU A 41 -4.67 -14.55 -13.27
CA LEU A 41 -4.89 -13.81 -14.52
C LEU A 41 -6.29 -14.18 -15.02
N ALA A 42 -7.16 -13.20 -15.19
CA ALA A 42 -8.50 -13.43 -15.73
C ALA A 42 -8.83 -12.49 -16.89
N HIS A 43 -9.84 -12.84 -17.67
CA HIS A 43 -10.55 -11.91 -18.54
C HIS A 43 -11.94 -11.70 -17.98
N VAL A 44 -12.23 -10.46 -17.59
CA VAL A 44 -13.50 -10.08 -16.99
C VAL A 44 -14.32 -9.27 -17.98
N LYS A 45 -15.62 -9.58 -18.04
CA LYS A 45 -16.62 -8.80 -18.77
C LYS A 45 -17.66 -8.30 -17.78
N ALA A 46 -17.75 -6.99 -17.61
CA ALA A 46 -18.72 -6.34 -16.73
C ALA A 46 -19.72 -5.52 -17.55
N LYS A 47 -20.96 -5.46 -17.07
CA LYS A 47 -22.07 -4.77 -17.73
C LYS A 47 -22.34 -3.39 -17.13
N ALA A 48 -22.82 -2.49 -17.98
CA ALA A 48 -23.25 -1.17 -17.56
C ALA A 48 -24.26 -1.25 -16.40
N GLY A 49 -24.09 -0.39 -15.40
CA GLY A 49 -24.93 -0.34 -14.21
C GLY A 49 -24.53 -1.32 -13.11
N PHE A 50 -23.54 -2.20 -13.34
CA PHE A 50 -22.98 -3.05 -12.30
C PHE A 50 -22.00 -2.28 -11.42
N ALA A 51 -22.00 -2.58 -10.13
CA ALA A 51 -20.98 -2.19 -9.19
C ALA A 51 -20.72 -3.35 -8.23
N GLU A 52 -19.46 -3.55 -7.88
CA GLU A 52 -19.09 -4.45 -6.79
C GLU A 52 -19.43 -3.81 -5.43
N ASP A 53 -19.44 -4.63 -4.39
CA ASP A 53 -19.36 -4.15 -3.02
C ASP A 53 -17.96 -3.57 -2.74
N TRP A 54 -17.86 -2.78 -1.68
CA TRP A 54 -16.56 -2.35 -1.18
C TRP A 54 -15.72 -3.58 -0.80
N GLN A 55 -14.42 -3.51 -1.03
CA GLN A 55 -13.50 -4.61 -0.77
C GLN A 55 -12.11 -4.07 -0.42
N ALA A 56 -11.36 -4.83 0.37
CA ALA A 56 -9.97 -4.53 0.71
C ALA A 56 -9.09 -5.77 0.45
N PRO A 57 -8.71 -6.04 -0.81
CA PRO A 57 -8.12 -7.32 -1.18
C PRO A 57 -6.78 -7.64 -0.50
N ALA A 58 -6.52 -8.92 -0.21
CA ALA A 58 -5.24 -9.39 0.35
C ALA A 58 -4.12 -9.57 -0.70
N PHE A 59 -4.29 -9.01 -1.89
CA PHE A 59 -3.38 -9.09 -3.01
C PHE A 59 -3.20 -7.74 -3.68
N ASP A 60 -2.05 -7.55 -4.31
CA ASP A 60 -1.84 -6.49 -5.29
C ASP A 60 -2.61 -6.83 -6.56
N GLU A 61 -3.25 -5.84 -7.18
CA GLU A 61 -4.02 -6.01 -8.40
C GLU A 61 -3.55 -5.04 -9.49
N TYR A 62 -3.13 -5.60 -10.61
CA TYR A 62 -2.77 -4.85 -11.81
C TYR A 62 -3.83 -5.11 -12.87
N VAL A 63 -4.44 -4.05 -13.38
CA VAL A 63 -5.54 -4.18 -14.34
C VAL A 63 -5.23 -3.45 -15.62
N LEU A 64 -5.47 -4.12 -16.75
CA LEU A 64 -5.53 -3.50 -18.06
C LEU A 64 -6.99 -3.48 -18.54
N VAL A 65 -7.53 -2.29 -18.82
CA VAL A 65 -8.86 -2.17 -19.43
C VAL A 65 -8.73 -2.33 -20.94
N LEU A 66 -9.47 -3.28 -21.51
CA LEU A 66 -9.46 -3.59 -22.94
C LEU A 66 -10.56 -2.86 -23.71
N LYS A 67 -11.73 -2.67 -23.09
CA LYS A 67 -12.90 -2.04 -23.70
C LYS A 67 -13.70 -1.24 -22.67
N GLY A 68 -14.31 -0.15 -23.10
CA GLY A 68 -15.12 0.72 -22.23
C GLY A 68 -14.25 1.44 -21.21
N SER A 69 -14.82 1.65 -20.02
CA SER A 69 -14.13 2.24 -18.88
C SER A 69 -14.65 1.70 -17.57
N VAL A 70 -13.81 1.77 -16.53
CA VAL A 70 -14.18 1.46 -15.16
C VAL A 70 -13.91 2.66 -14.25
N THR A 71 -14.82 2.91 -13.32
CA THR A 71 -14.63 3.89 -12.24
C THR A 71 -14.25 3.14 -10.96
N ILE A 72 -13.12 3.50 -10.37
CA ILE A 72 -12.64 2.98 -9.08
C ILE A 72 -12.89 4.04 -8.01
N GLU A 73 -13.85 3.78 -7.14
CA GLU A 73 -14.06 4.58 -5.93
C GLU A 73 -13.05 4.15 -4.86
N HIS A 74 -12.47 5.11 -4.14
CA HIS A 74 -11.51 4.90 -3.06
C HIS A 74 -11.59 6.07 -2.06
N ALA A 75 -10.94 5.95 -0.91
CA ALA A 75 -11.10 6.91 0.20
C ALA A 75 -10.20 8.16 0.10
N HIS A 76 -9.32 8.25 -0.90
CA HIS A 76 -8.21 9.21 -0.89
C HIS A 76 -8.32 10.31 -1.95
N GLY A 77 -9.54 10.62 -2.40
CA GLY A 77 -9.79 11.66 -3.39
C GLY A 77 -10.98 11.34 -4.30
N PRO A 78 -11.07 12.02 -5.45
CA PRO A 78 -12.07 11.71 -6.48
C PRO A 78 -11.86 10.30 -7.06
N PRO A 79 -12.94 9.59 -7.47
CA PRO A 79 -12.82 8.30 -8.13
C PRO A 79 -11.93 8.33 -9.38
N ALA A 80 -11.10 7.31 -9.54
CA ALA A 80 -10.27 7.15 -10.73
C ALA A 80 -11.08 6.54 -11.88
N VAL A 81 -11.00 7.12 -13.08
CA VAL A 81 -11.62 6.55 -14.28
C VAL A 81 -10.53 5.97 -15.17
N VAL A 82 -10.61 4.66 -15.43
CA VAL A 82 -9.61 3.91 -16.21
C VAL A 82 -10.27 3.51 -17.52
N ALA A 83 -9.85 4.15 -18.61
CA ALA A 83 -10.37 3.91 -19.96
C ALA A 83 -9.65 2.75 -20.65
N ALA A 84 -10.25 2.22 -21.72
CA ALA A 84 -9.63 1.23 -22.59
C ALA A 84 -8.22 1.65 -23.05
N GLY A 85 -7.27 0.71 -22.99
CA GLY A 85 -5.86 0.93 -23.25
C GLY A 85 -5.05 1.42 -22.06
N CYS A 86 -5.69 1.84 -20.96
CA CYS A 86 -5.03 2.27 -19.74
C CYS A 86 -4.96 1.14 -18.70
N GLY A 87 -3.97 1.26 -17.81
CA GLY A 87 -3.84 0.38 -16.66
C GLY A 87 -4.06 1.09 -15.33
N VAL A 88 -4.41 0.33 -14.31
CA VAL A 88 -4.46 0.78 -12.91
C VAL A 88 -3.80 -0.27 -12.02
N TYR A 89 -3.11 0.22 -10.99
CA TYR A 89 -2.56 -0.60 -9.92
C TYR A 89 -3.34 -0.30 -8.64
N LEU A 90 -3.81 -1.35 -7.97
CA LEU A 90 -4.47 -1.29 -6.68
C LEU A 90 -3.61 -2.06 -5.68
N ALA A 91 -3.17 -1.36 -4.64
CA ALA A 91 -2.31 -1.95 -3.63
C ALA A 91 -3.06 -2.95 -2.75
N LYS A 92 -2.36 -3.99 -2.32
CA LYS A 92 -2.85 -4.90 -1.29
C LYS A 92 -3.40 -4.15 -0.07
N GLY A 93 -4.63 -4.47 0.29
CA GLY A 93 -5.36 -3.92 1.42
C GLY A 93 -5.86 -2.50 1.23
N GLU A 94 -5.74 -1.93 0.02
CA GLU A 94 -6.42 -0.68 -0.34
C GLU A 94 -7.92 -0.95 -0.47
N ARG A 95 -8.72 -0.12 0.20
CA ARG A 95 -10.18 -0.22 0.16
C ARG A 95 -10.72 0.45 -1.10
N VAL A 96 -11.32 -0.35 -1.98
CA VAL A 96 -11.81 0.10 -3.29
C VAL A 96 -13.21 -0.39 -3.58
N ARG A 97 -13.87 0.27 -4.54
CA ARG A 97 -15.12 -0.21 -5.13
C ARG A 97 -15.13 0.01 -6.63
N TRP A 98 -15.48 -1.05 -7.35
CA TRP A 98 -15.54 -1.08 -8.80
C TRP A 98 -16.93 -0.67 -9.28
N VAL A 99 -17.02 0.32 -10.16
CA VAL A 99 -18.28 0.85 -10.71
C VAL A 99 -18.20 0.91 -12.23
N PHE A 100 -19.16 0.28 -12.90
CA PHE A 100 -19.21 0.16 -14.36
C PHE A 100 -20.38 0.99 -14.91
N LYS A 101 -20.07 2.18 -15.46
CA LYS A 101 -21.08 3.07 -16.07
C LYS A 101 -21.44 2.67 -17.50
N GLU A 102 -20.60 1.88 -18.13
CA GLU A 102 -20.78 1.28 -19.44
C GLU A 102 -20.28 -0.18 -19.41
N ASP A 103 -20.52 -0.93 -20.48
CA ASP A 103 -19.94 -2.26 -20.63
C ASP A 103 -18.41 -2.16 -20.70
N ALA A 104 -17.72 -2.95 -19.87
CA ALA A 104 -16.27 -2.97 -19.80
C ALA A 104 -15.71 -4.38 -19.93
N GLU A 105 -14.54 -4.48 -20.58
CA GLU A 105 -13.74 -5.71 -20.58
C GLU A 105 -12.35 -5.38 -20.05
N TYR A 106 -11.83 -6.18 -19.13
CA TYR A 106 -10.53 -5.93 -18.51
C TYR A 106 -9.82 -7.22 -18.09
N VAL A 107 -8.52 -7.10 -17.86
CA VAL A 107 -7.64 -8.19 -17.45
C VAL A 107 -7.03 -7.83 -16.10
N PRO A 108 -7.55 -8.37 -14.98
CA PRO A 108 -6.91 -8.27 -13.69
C PRO A 108 -5.81 -9.33 -13.55
N ILE A 109 -4.71 -8.91 -12.92
CA ILE A 109 -3.58 -9.73 -12.51
C ILE A 109 -3.38 -9.54 -11.01
N CYS A 110 -3.55 -10.61 -10.23
CA CYS A 110 -3.49 -10.55 -8.77
C CYS A 110 -2.26 -11.28 -8.23
N LEU A 111 -1.56 -10.67 -7.27
CA LEU A 111 -0.39 -11.23 -6.58
C LEU A 111 -0.50 -11.02 -5.05
N PRO A 112 -0.66 -12.08 -4.23
CA PRO A 112 -0.88 -13.47 -4.61
C PRO A 112 -2.19 -13.69 -5.40
N ALA A 113 -2.41 -14.90 -5.90
CA ALA A 113 -3.61 -15.20 -6.69
C ALA A 113 -4.91 -14.84 -5.95
N PHE A 114 -5.86 -14.29 -6.71
CA PHE A 114 -7.23 -14.04 -6.27
C PHE A 114 -7.91 -15.33 -5.80
N SER A 115 -8.72 -15.21 -4.76
CA SER A 115 -9.75 -16.17 -4.38
C SER A 115 -10.94 -15.44 -3.74
N PRO A 116 -12.13 -16.06 -3.70
CA PRO A 116 -13.26 -15.50 -2.95
C PRO A 116 -12.97 -15.28 -1.45
N ALA A 117 -11.99 -15.99 -0.89
CA ALA A 117 -11.64 -15.89 0.53
C ALA A 117 -10.71 -14.71 0.86
N ASN A 118 -9.95 -14.20 -0.11
CA ASN A 118 -8.93 -13.16 0.12
C ASN A 118 -9.25 -11.82 -0.54
N VAL A 119 -10.40 -11.70 -1.21
CA VAL A 119 -10.90 -10.43 -1.77
C VAL A 119 -11.48 -9.51 -0.68
N PHE A 120 -11.94 -10.09 0.44
CA PHE A 120 -12.50 -9.38 1.60
C PHE A 120 -13.55 -8.33 1.21
N ARG A 121 -14.61 -8.78 0.52
CA ARG A 121 -15.80 -7.96 0.27
C ARG A 121 -16.48 -7.61 1.60
N GLU A 122 -16.92 -6.36 1.71
CA GLU A 122 -17.58 -5.82 2.88
C GLU A 122 -19.09 -6.02 2.84
N GLU A 123 -19.67 -6.28 4.01
CA GLU A 123 -21.11 -6.22 4.18
C GLU A 123 -21.62 -4.76 4.14
N PRO A 124 -22.86 -4.51 3.71
CA PRO A 124 -23.44 -3.16 3.68
C PRO A 124 -23.33 -2.45 5.03
N GLY A 125 -22.75 -1.25 5.02
CA GLY A 125 -22.58 -0.42 6.22
C GLY A 125 -21.33 -0.71 7.05
N HIS A 126 -20.42 -1.57 6.58
CA HIS A 126 -19.11 -1.73 7.19
C HIS A 126 -18.37 -0.37 7.20
N PRO A 127 -17.84 0.07 8.36
CA PRO A 127 -17.12 1.34 8.42
C PRO A 127 -15.78 1.24 7.68
N PRO A 128 -15.32 2.32 7.05
CA PRO A 128 -14.00 2.32 6.43
C PRO A 128 -12.91 2.13 7.50
N PRO A 129 -11.77 1.51 7.14
CA PRO A 129 -10.63 1.39 8.03
C PRO A 129 -10.15 2.75 8.55
N VAL A 130 -9.73 2.80 9.81
CA VAL A 130 -9.25 4.03 10.47
C VAL A 130 -8.10 4.69 9.69
N HIS A 131 -7.22 3.88 9.11
CA HIS A 131 -6.08 4.37 8.33
C HIS A 131 -6.47 5.13 7.05
N ASP A 132 -7.70 4.97 6.57
CA ASP A 132 -8.16 5.68 5.38
C ASP A 132 -8.36 7.18 5.61
N SER A 133 -8.61 7.56 6.86
CA SER A 133 -8.76 8.97 7.26
C SER A 133 -7.43 9.72 7.31
N HIS A 134 -6.31 9.01 7.34
CA HIS A 134 -5.00 9.64 7.45
C HIS A 134 -4.49 10.10 6.09
N THR A 135 -4.24 11.39 5.98
CA THR A 135 -3.69 12.02 4.77
C THR A 135 -2.18 12.24 4.85
N HIS A 136 -1.64 12.36 6.06
CA HIS A 136 -0.23 12.64 6.34
C HIS A 136 0.52 11.36 6.68
N ILE A 137 1.78 11.29 6.27
CA ILE A 137 2.69 10.16 6.43
C ILE A 137 4.01 10.71 6.96
N TYR A 138 4.56 10.06 7.99
CA TYR A 138 5.73 10.53 8.70
C TYR A 138 6.80 9.44 8.75
N HIS A 139 8.05 9.82 8.43
CA HIS A 139 9.21 8.94 8.51
C HIS A 139 10.33 9.60 9.32
N LEU A 140 10.99 8.84 10.20
CA LEU A 140 12.16 9.31 10.93
C LEU A 140 13.44 8.89 10.21
N VAL A 141 14.27 9.88 9.93
CA VAL A 141 15.56 9.70 9.25
C VAL A 141 16.71 10.25 10.09
N GLN A 142 17.87 9.61 9.97
CA GLN A 142 19.12 10.15 10.51
C GLN A 142 19.55 11.35 9.65
N LYS A 143 19.68 12.52 10.26
CA LYS A 143 20.01 13.77 9.57
C LYS A 143 21.23 13.65 8.64
N PRO A 144 22.36 13.01 9.03
CA PRO A 144 23.51 12.90 8.12
C PRO A 144 23.19 12.12 6.83
N LEU A 145 22.35 11.08 6.91
CA LEU A 145 21.94 10.29 5.75
C LEU A 145 21.02 11.10 4.83
N TRP A 146 20.04 11.80 5.41
CA TRP A 146 19.13 12.65 4.66
C TRP A 146 19.86 13.79 3.94
N GLU A 147 20.73 14.51 4.65
CA GLU A 147 21.51 15.61 4.08
C GLU A 147 22.45 15.13 2.97
N ALA A 148 23.04 13.93 3.11
CA ALA A 148 23.86 13.34 2.06
C ALA A 148 23.05 13.03 0.79
N CYS A 149 21.84 12.47 0.92
CA CYS A 149 20.92 12.24 -0.19
C CYS A 149 20.50 13.57 -0.84
N LYS A 150 20.13 14.58 -0.03
CA LYS A 150 19.81 15.94 -0.52
C LYS A 150 20.96 16.56 -1.32
N ALA A 151 22.19 16.50 -0.80
CA ALA A 151 23.35 17.08 -1.44
C ALA A 151 23.66 16.46 -2.82
N LYS A 152 23.29 15.19 -3.02
CA LYS A 152 23.47 14.48 -4.29
C LYS A 152 22.23 14.49 -5.19
N GLY A 153 21.07 14.88 -4.67
CA GLY A 153 19.79 14.72 -5.36
C GLY A 153 19.37 13.25 -5.52
N GLU A 154 19.86 12.37 -4.64
CA GLU A 154 19.58 10.93 -4.69
C GLU A 154 18.39 10.56 -3.80
N THR A 155 17.60 9.58 -4.22
CA THR A 155 16.53 9.00 -3.40
C THR A 155 17.11 8.42 -2.10
N TYR A 156 16.50 8.78 -0.97
CA TYR A 156 16.86 8.20 0.31
C TYR A 156 16.24 6.81 0.49
N TYR A 157 17.07 5.89 0.98
CA TYR A 157 16.66 4.58 1.46
C TYR A 157 17.15 4.41 2.90
N PRO A 158 16.32 3.94 3.84
CA PRO A 158 16.77 3.66 5.20
C PRO A 158 17.81 2.54 5.22
N PRO A 159 18.69 2.48 6.23
CA PRO A 159 19.73 1.45 6.32
C PRO A 159 19.22 0.00 6.27
N THR A 160 17.96 -0.24 6.63
CA THR A 160 17.33 -1.57 6.62
C THR A 160 16.61 -1.88 5.31
N TYR A 161 16.57 -0.97 4.33
CA TYR A 161 15.75 -1.11 3.12
C TYR A 161 16.08 -2.36 2.30
N GLU A 162 17.36 -2.75 2.20
CA GLU A 162 17.77 -3.96 1.48
C GLU A 162 17.20 -5.24 2.10
N VAL A 163 16.95 -5.22 3.41
CA VAL A 163 16.37 -6.35 4.16
C VAL A 163 14.84 -6.28 4.15
N ASP A 164 14.28 -5.10 4.42
CA ASP A 164 12.85 -4.92 4.61
C ASP A 164 12.11 -4.80 3.28
N GLY A 165 12.76 -4.27 2.23
CA GLY A 165 12.18 -4.05 0.90
C GLY A 165 11.33 -2.78 0.78
N PHE A 166 11.14 -2.03 1.87
CA PHE A 166 10.36 -0.80 1.94
C PHE A 166 10.85 0.12 3.06
N THR A 167 10.38 1.37 3.06
CA THR A 167 10.63 2.33 4.14
C THR A 167 9.45 2.36 5.10
N HIS A 168 9.71 2.07 6.37
CA HIS A 168 8.70 2.15 7.44
C HIS A 168 8.31 3.60 7.73
N ALA A 169 7.02 3.87 7.85
CA ALA A 169 6.49 5.16 8.26
C ALA A 169 5.35 4.99 9.26
N THR A 170 4.82 6.10 9.78
CA THR A 170 3.56 6.13 10.53
C THR A 170 2.65 7.21 9.99
N ALA A 171 1.34 6.95 10.03
CA ALA A 171 0.33 7.94 9.69
C ALA A 171 -0.19 8.68 10.95
N ASP A 172 0.02 8.09 12.13
CA ASP A 172 -0.28 8.70 13.43
C ASP A 172 1.05 9.11 14.12
N PRO A 173 1.28 10.42 14.32
CA PRO A 173 2.47 10.94 15.00
C PRO A 173 2.67 10.40 16.43
N SER A 174 1.61 9.94 17.10
CA SER A 174 1.69 9.39 18.46
C SER A 174 2.60 8.16 18.54
N PHE A 175 2.69 7.38 17.45
CA PHE A 175 3.57 6.23 17.36
C PHE A 175 5.03 6.58 17.05
N LEU A 176 5.33 7.78 16.51
CA LEU A 176 6.68 8.13 16.05
C LEU A 176 7.74 7.89 17.13
N ILE A 177 7.48 8.34 18.35
CA ILE A 177 8.43 8.21 19.46
C ILE A 177 8.48 6.80 20.02
N GLY A 178 7.32 6.14 20.14
CA GLY A 178 7.26 4.75 20.61
C GLY A 178 8.04 3.82 19.69
N VAL A 179 7.82 3.96 18.38
CA VAL A 179 8.54 3.24 17.32
C VAL A 179 10.03 3.59 17.35
N ALA A 180 10.38 4.88 17.42
CA ALA A 180 11.78 5.28 17.44
C ALA A 180 12.54 4.70 18.65
N ASN A 181 11.93 4.74 19.84
CA ASN A 181 12.51 4.17 21.06
C ASN A 181 12.56 2.65 21.03
N HIS A 182 11.71 2.00 20.25
CA HIS A 182 11.75 0.56 20.07
C HIS A 182 12.94 0.14 19.20
N PHE A 183 13.17 0.84 18.08
CA PHE A 183 14.13 0.43 17.05
C PHE A 183 15.51 1.07 17.16
N TYR A 184 15.64 2.28 17.72
CA TYR A 184 16.88 3.07 17.68
C TYR A 184 17.53 3.29 19.05
N LYS A 185 17.58 2.25 19.89
CA LYS A 185 18.03 2.31 21.29
C LYS A 185 19.51 2.68 21.50
N THR A 186 20.38 2.45 20.51
CA THR A 186 21.85 2.53 20.67
C THR A 186 22.50 3.60 19.80
N THR A 187 21.73 4.35 19.01
CA THR A 187 22.24 5.35 18.06
C THR A 187 21.85 6.75 18.54
N GLN A 188 22.83 7.66 18.70
CA GLN A 188 22.61 9.08 18.99
C GLN A 188 22.82 10.02 17.77
N PRO A 189 22.29 9.75 16.56
CA PRO A 189 22.34 10.74 15.50
C PRO A 189 21.33 11.86 15.81
N GLU A 190 21.59 13.04 15.23
CA GLU A 190 20.52 14.03 15.06
C GLU A 190 19.44 13.43 14.15
N TRP A 191 18.19 13.48 14.58
CA TRP A 191 17.05 12.92 13.84
C TRP A 191 16.20 14.01 13.20
N ILE A 192 15.63 13.71 12.04
CA ILE A 192 14.63 14.54 11.37
C ILE A 192 13.37 13.68 11.15
N CYS A 193 12.20 14.26 11.38
CA CYS A 193 10.93 13.74 10.93
C CYS A 193 10.58 14.35 9.58
N LEU A 194 10.49 13.51 8.56
CA LEU A 194 10.00 13.88 7.23
C LEU A 194 8.48 13.78 7.21
N GLY A 195 7.82 14.88 6.85
CA GLY A 195 6.38 14.94 6.57
C GLY A 195 6.10 14.78 5.08
N MET A 196 5.25 13.83 4.74
CA MET A 196 4.74 13.55 3.40
C MET A 196 3.21 13.43 3.44
N THR A 197 2.56 13.42 2.28
CA THR A 197 1.12 13.13 2.17
C THR A 197 0.90 11.97 1.21
N ARG A 198 -0.27 11.31 1.31
CA ARG A 198 -0.69 10.33 0.28
C ARG A 198 -0.62 10.93 -1.13
N ALA A 199 -1.04 12.18 -1.27
CA ALA A 199 -1.05 12.89 -2.55
C ALA A 199 0.37 13.18 -3.07
N SER A 200 1.32 13.59 -2.20
CA SER A 200 2.70 13.87 -2.63
C SER A 200 3.44 12.60 -3.04
N LEU A 201 3.19 11.47 -2.35
CA LEU A 201 3.71 10.15 -2.74
C LEU A 201 3.12 9.67 -4.06
N ALA A 202 1.79 9.77 -4.23
CA ALA A 202 1.11 9.39 -5.47
C ALA A 202 1.56 10.22 -6.68
N ALA A 203 1.74 11.54 -6.50
CA ALA A 203 2.23 12.43 -7.56
C ALA A 203 3.65 12.07 -8.03
N ALA A 204 4.47 11.50 -7.14
CA ALA A 204 5.80 10.99 -7.46
C ALA A 204 5.79 9.52 -7.90
N GLN A 205 4.62 8.91 -8.10
CA GLN A 205 4.45 7.49 -8.46
C GLN A 205 5.10 6.53 -7.46
N ILE A 206 5.15 6.92 -6.19
CA ILE A 206 5.69 6.10 -5.10
C ILE A 206 4.56 5.28 -4.50
N THR A 207 4.76 3.95 -4.47
CA THR A 207 3.77 3.03 -3.91
C THR A 207 3.75 3.14 -2.39
N LEU A 208 2.57 3.43 -1.85
CA LEU A 208 2.28 3.47 -0.43
C LEU A 208 1.29 2.35 -0.11
N LYS A 209 1.64 1.46 0.82
CA LYS A 209 0.74 0.43 1.33
C LYS A 209 0.55 0.62 2.82
N PHE A 210 -0.69 0.51 3.30
CA PHE A 210 -0.93 0.35 4.72
C PHE A 210 -0.95 -1.14 5.00
N GLU A 211 -0.09 -1.63 5.88
CA GLU A 211 0.10 -3.06 6.12
C GLU A 211 0.22 -3.35 7.62
N ASP A 212 0.14 -4.62 8.00
CA ASP A 212 0.37 -5.02 9.39
C ASP A 212 1.81 -4.67 9.81
N PRO A 213 2.05 -4.45 11.12
CA PRO A 213 3.39 -4.17 11.62
C PRO A 213 4.40 -5.21 11.11
N SER A 214 5.51 -4.73 10.56
CA SER A 214 6.58 -5.57 10.04
C SER A 214 7.86 -5.41 10.86
N PRO A 215 8.74 -6.43 10.89
CA PRO A 215 10.08 -6.31 11.49
C PRO A 215 10.86 -5.18 10.82
N VAL A 216 11.79 -4.56 11.56
CA VAL A 216 12.72 -3.55 11.04
C VAL A 216 14.14 -4.10 11.17
N GLY A 217 14.72 -4.53 10.04
CA GLY A 217 15.95 -5.31 10.03
C GLY A 217 15.82 -6.58 10.88
N THR A 218 16.61 -6.68 11.95
CA THR A 218 16.56 -7.83 12.88
C THR A 218 15.62 -7.63 14.06
N THR A 219 14.97 -6.47 14.18
CA THR A 219 14.09 -6.16 15.31
C THR A 219 12.67 -6.61 15.01
N GLN A 220 12.05 -7.34 15.93
CA GLN A 220 10.71 -7.89 15.76
C GLN A 220 9.66 -6.79 15.56
N ALA A 221 8.62 -7.11 14.77
CA ALA A 221 7.45 -6.26 14.58
C ALA A 221 6.72 -5.95 15.89
N LEU A 222 6.01 -4.83 15.93
CA LEU A 222 5.06 -4.54 17.01
C LEU A 222 3.97 -5.61 17.03
N ASN A 223 3.62 -6.09 18.22
CA ASN A 223 2.49 -7.00 18.38
C ASN A 223 1.15 -6.25 18.32
N GLN A 224 0.03 -6.98 18.40
CA GLN A 224 -1.31 -6.40 18.30
C GLN A 224 -1.63 -5.39 19.41
N GLU A 225 -1.15 -5.62 20.64
CA GLU A 225 -1.32 -4.71 21.77
C GLU A 225 -0.53 -3.42 21.57
N GLN A 226 0.72 -3.54 21.10
CA GLN A 226 1.62 -2.41 20.85
C GLN A 226 1.18 -1.55 19.66
N SER A 227 0.61 -2.16 18.62
CA SER A 227 0.07 -1.46 17.46
C SER A 227 -1.36 -0.95 17.67
N GLY A 228 -2.06 -1.43 18.70
CA GLY A 228 -3.50 -1.21 18.84
C GLY A 228 -4.31 -1.76 17.66
N GLY A 229 -3.78 -2.76 16.94
CA GLY A 229 -4.37 -3.29 15.71
C GLY A 229 -4.30 -2.34 14.51
N GLN A 230 -3.51 -1.27 14.58
CA GLN A 230 -3.34 -0.34 13.48
C GLN A 230 -2.42 -0.89 12.39
N ARG A 231 -2.73 -0.53 11.15
CA ARG A 231 -1.87 -0.75 9.98
C ARG A 231 -0.95 0.45 9.79
N PHE A 232 0.29 0.18 9.39
CA PHE A 232 1.34 1.19 9.22
C PHE A 232 1.63 1.41 7.74
N PRO A 233 1.91 2.66 7.33
CA PRO A 233 2.35 2.95 5.99
C PRO A 233 3.76 2.42 5.73
N HIS A 234 3.91 1.68 4.65
CA HIS A 234 5.16 1.25 4.05
C HIS A 234 5.33 1.90 2.67
N ILE A 235 6.48 2.52 2.46
CA ILE A 235 6.80 3.27 1.25
C ILE A 235 7.76 2.44 0.41
N TYR A 236 7.29 2.01 -0.77
CA TYR A 236 8.05 1.21 -1.72
C TYR A 236 8.65 2.12 -2.80
N GLY A 237 9.97 2.12 -2.92
CA GLY A 237 10.73 2.94 -3.86
C GLY A 237 11.64 3.99 -3.23
N GLY A 238 11.62 4.15 -1.91
CA GLY A 238 12.40 5.15 -1.16
C GLY A 238 11.74 6.53 -1.14
N ILE A 239 12.46 7.54 -0.61
CA ILE A 239 11.94 8.90 -0.44
C ILE A 239 12.87 9.90 -1.16
N PRO A 240 12.43 10.47 -2.30
CA PRO A 240 13.18 11.52 -2.98
C PRO A 240 13.24 12.81 -2.14
N PRO A 241 14.43 13.44 -2.01
CA PRO A 241 14.57 14.74 -1.36
C PRO A 241 13.99 15.91 -2.15
N THR A 242 13.81 15.73 -3.45
CA THR A 242 13.35 16.77 -4.39
C THR A 242 12.00 16.39 -5.00
N GLY A 243 11.39 17.31 -5.76
CA GLY A 243 10.14 17.04 -6.46
C GLY A 243 8.88 17.16 -5.59
N GLY A 244 8.99 17.75 -4.39
CA GLY A 244 7.85 18.05 -3.54
C GLY A 244 7.25 16.84 -2.80
N VAL A 245 7.95 15.71 -2.75
CA VAL A 245 7.50 14.52 -2.01
C VAL A 245 7.40 14.81 -0.50
N VAL A 246 8.48 15.37 0.06
CA VAL A 246 8.55 15.83 1.44
C VAL A 246 8.09 17.28 1.49
N PHE A 247 7.01 17.55 2.22
CA PHE A 247 6.48 18.91 2.38
C PHE A 247 7.08 19.60 3.63
N GLU A 248 7.63 18.83 4.56
CA GLU A 248 8.16 19.36 5.82
C GLU A 248 9.29 18.49 6.39
N GLU A 249 10.29 19.14 6.99
CA GLU A 249 11.36 18.52 7.76
C GLU A 249 11.35 19.10 9.17
N ARG A 250 11.13 18.27 10.20
CA ARG A 250 11.14 18.70 11.60
C ARG A 250 12.28 18.06 12.37
N PRO A 251 13.19 18.83 12.99
CA PRO A 251 14.19 18.27 13.91
C PRO A 251 13.52 17.54 15.07
N VAL A 252 14.03 16.36 15.41
CA VAL A 252 13.60 15.59 16.58
C VAL A 252 14.67 15.71 17.66
N ALA A 253 14.29 16.25 18.82
CA ALA A 253 15.20 16.41 19.94
C ALA A 253 15.48 15.05 20.62
N SER A 254 16.75 14.73 20.82
CA SER A 254 17.14 13.65 21.73
C SER A 254 16.97 14.11 23.18
N PRO A 255 16.59 13.22 24.11
CA PRO A 255 16.64 13.54 25.54
C PRO A 255 18.06 13.91 25.95
N THR A 256 18.18 14.83 26.89
CA THR A 256 19.40 14.93 27.72
C THR A 256 19.65 13.59 28.42
N LEU A 257 20.93 13.23 28.55
CA LEU A 257 21.52 11.95 28.99
C LEU A 257 20.90 11.19 30.19
N SER A 258 19.90 11.73 30.89
CA SER A 258 19.30 11.15 32.09
C SER A 258 18.06 10.27 31.88
N SER A 259 17.41 10.24 30.70
CA SER A 259 16.14 9.50 30.51
C SER A 259 16.13 8.40 29.44
N GLY A 260 17.18 8.28 28.62
CA GLY A 260 17.37 7.14 27.71
C GLY A 260 16.31 6.91 26.61
N SER A 261 15.36 7.83 26.41
CA SER A 261 14.25 7.71 25.44
C SER A 261 14.05 9.01 24.63
N LEU A 262 13.96 8.94 23.31
CA LEU A 262 13.53 10.04 22.43
C LEU A 262 12.21 10.65 22.92
N TYR A 263 12.05 11.97 22.79
CA TYR A 263 10.79 12.67 23.05
C TYR A 263 10.57 13.73 21.97
N MET A 264 9.33 13.85 21.47
CA MET A 264 8.97 14.96 20.57
C MET A 264 9.04 16.28 21.33
N ALA A 265 9.72 17.28 20.76
CA ALA A 265 9.53 18.66 21.19
C ALA A 265 8.03 18.99 21.13
N THR A 266 7.53 19.71 22.12
CA THR A 266 6.10 19.95 22.44
C THR A 266 5.21 20.49 21.29
N HIS A 267 5.76 20.76 20.11
CA HIS A 267 5.08 21.37 18.98
C HIS A 267 4.41 20.40 17.99
N LEU A 268 4.60 19.08 18.12
CA LEU A 268 3.99 18.09 17.21
C LEU A 268 2.62 17.54 17.66
N ARG A 269 2.14 17.88 18.86
CA ARG A 269 0.84 17.41 19.38
C ARG A 269 -0.39 18.14 18.82
N LYS A 270 -0.25 18.98 17.80
CA LYS A 270 -1.29 19.95 17.40
C LYS A 270 -1.90 19.76 16.00
N HIS A 271 -1.59 18.68 15.29
CA HIS A 271 -2.23 18.38 14.00
C HIS A 271 -2.56 16.91 13.89
#